data_AF-A0A2D9IUL4-F1
#
_entry.id   AF-A0A2D9IUL4-F1
#
_cell.length_a   1.000
_cell.length_b   1.000
_cell.length_c   1.000
_cell.angle_alpha   90.00
_cell.angle_beta   90.00
_cell.angle_gamma   90.00
#
_symmetry.space_group_name_H-M   'P 1'
#
loop_
_entity.id
_entity.type
_entity.pdbx_description
1 polymer ?
#
loop_
_entity_poly.entity_id
_entity_poly.type
_entity_poly.pdbx_seq_one_letter_code
_entity_poly.pdbx_strand_id
1 'polypeptide(L)'
;SWIADYPDPENFFKLFYGKTVPQNPNEKSITNASRFTNNDFDAYFEKALSAVDPQEQFENYKKCDEILISQAAFMPIYYAEYIRLLNLNVRAFPQNGMEYRDLSRVFFSK
;
A
#
# COMPACT_ATOMS: atom_id res chain seq x y z
N SER A 1 -8.77 -5.89 -2.89
CA SER A 1 -8.20 -4.74 -3.62
C SER A 1 -7.87 -3.67 -2.59
N TRP A 2 -6.78 -2.92 -2.80
CA TRP A 2 -6.35 -1.85 -1.91
C TRP A 2 -5.82 -0.67 -2.73
N ILE A 3 -6.02 0.54 -2.21
CA ILE A 3 -5.46 1.78 -2.75
C ILE A 3 -4.73 2.43 -1.58
N ALA A 4 -3.44 2.73 -1.75
CA ALA A 4 -2.65 3.31 -0.67
C ALA A 4 -3.11 4.74 -0.33
N ASP A 5 -3.17 5.04 0.96
CA ASP A 5 -3.52 6.39 1.44
C ASP A 5 -2.33 7.36 1.33
N TYR A 6 -1.10 6.85 1.42
CA TYR A 6 0.17 7.59 1.35
C TYR A 6 1.26 6.70 0.70
N PRO A 7 2.31 7.29 0.11
CA PRO A 7 3.32 6.56 -0.68
C PRO A 7 4.36 5.85 0.20
N ASP A 8 3.92 5.01 1.14
CA ASP A 8 4.79 4.17 1.96
C ASP A 8 4.41 2.68 1.81
N PRO A 9 5.37 1.76 1.64
CA PRO A 9 5.08 0.33 1.53
C PRO A 9 4.30 -0.26 2.71
N GLU A 10 4.47 0.31 3.92
CA GLU A 10 3.72 -0.05 5.12
C GLU A 10 2.21 -0.14 4.85
N ASN A 11 1.69 0.77 4.02
CA ASN A 11 0.27 0.89 3.75
C ASN A 11 -0.31 -0.38 3.10
N PHE A 12 0.52 -1.13 2.35
CA PHE A 12 0.16 -2.43 1.79
C PHE A 12 0.47 -3.59 2.75
N PHE A 13 1.63 -3.58 3.41
CA PHE A 13 2.04 -4.70 4.26
C PHE A 13 1.23 -4.82 5.56
N LYS A 14 0.71 -3.71 6.10
CA LYS A 14 -0.16 -3.72 7.30
C LYS A 14 -1.41 -4.58 7.13
N LEU A 15 -1.86 -4.78 5.88
CA LEU A 15 -3.00 -5.63 5.53
C LEU A 15 -2.75 -7.11 5.83
N PHE A 16 -1.52 -7.50 6.11
CA PHE A 16 -1.13 -8.87 6.40
C PHE A 16 -0.54 -9.01 7.82
N TYR A 17 -0.60 -7.95 8.63
CA TYR A 17 -0.03 -7.99 9.97
C TYR A 17 -0.87 -8.88 10.90
N GLY A 18 -0.28 -9.97 11.38
CA GLY A 18 -0.99 -11.05 12.09
C GLY A 18 -1.59 -10.60 13.42
N LYS A 19 -0.94 -9.68 14.13
CA LYS A 19 -1.43 -9.16 15.43
C LYS A 19 -2.73 -8.35 15.33
N THR A 20 -3.16 -7.98 14.13
CA THR A 20 -4.45 -7.30 13.88
C THR A 20 -5.60 -8.27 13.62
N VAL A 21 -5.32 -9.59 13.54
CA VAL A 21 -6.34 -10.61 13.31
C VAL A 21 -7.09 -10.92 14.61
N PRO A 22 -8.42 -10.74 14.69
CA PRO A 22 -9.18 -11.09 15.88
C PRO A 22 -9.11 -12.58 16.18
N GLN A 23 -9.05 -12.90 17.48
CA GLN A 23 -9.02 -14.29 17.97
C GLN A 23 -10.34 -15.03 17.72
N ASN A 24 -11.46 -14.31 17.75
CA ASN A 24 -12.76 -14.89 17.43
C ASN A 24 -12.88 -15.08 15.91
N PRO A 25 -13.04 -16.32 15.40
CA PRO A 25 -13.13 -16.58 13.96
C PRO A 25 -14.38 -15.97 13.31
N ASN A 26 -15.42 -15.67 14.09
CA ASN A 26 -16.65 -15.04 13.60
C ASN A 26 -16.57 -13.51 13.60
N GLU A 27 -15.55 -12.92 14.24
CA GLU A 27 -15.34 -11.49 14.23
C GLU A 27 -14.66 -11.05 12.92
N LYS A 28 -15.07 -9.90 12.40
CA LYS A 28 -14.52 -9.36 11.16
C LYS A 28 -13.10 -8.82 11.39
N SER A 29 -12.11 -9.35 10.65
CA SER A 29 -10.81 -8.68 10.56
C SER A 29 -10.89 -7.59 9.49
N ILE A 30 -10.82 -6.33 9.92
CA ILE A 30 -11.02 -5.17 9.04
C ILE A 30 -9.78 -4.91 8.19
N THR A 31 -8.62 -4.77 8.83
CA THR A 31 -7.35 -4.47 8.14
C THR A 31 -6.82 -5.70 7.42
N ASN A 32 -6.79 -6.85 8.10
CA ASN A 32 -6.30 -8.11 7.55
C ASN A 32 -7.46 -9.04 7.19
N ALA A 33 -8.20 -8.67 6.14
CA ALA A 33 -9.36 -9.43 5.67
C ALA A 33 -9.03 -10.88 5.27
N SER A 34 -7.78 -11.15 4.88
CA SER A 34 -7.30 -12.51 4.57
C SER A 34 -7.11 -13.38 5.82
N ARG A 35 -7.04 -12.76 7.01
CA ARG A 35 -6.65 -13.37 8.29
C ARG A 35 -5.29 -14.08 8.21
N PHE A 36 -4.40 -13.60 7.34
CA PHE A 36 -3.05 -14.12 7.21
C PHE A 36 -2.27 -13.91 8.52
N THR A 37 -1.56 -14.93 8.96
CA THR A 37 -0.67 -14.87 10.12
C THR A 37 0.62 -15.61 9.80
N ASN A 38 1.76 -14.98 10.08
CA ASN A 38 3.07 -15.59 9.93
C ASN A 38 4.08 -14.86 10.84
N ASN A 39 4.76 -15.60 11.71
CA ASN A 39 5.67 -15.00 12.71
C ASN A 39 6.89 -14.31 12.09
N ASP A 40 7.42 -14.85 10.99
CA ASP A 40 8.57 -14.25 10.30
C ASP A 40 8.14 -12.96 9.60
N PHE A 41 6.96 -12.95 8.97
CA PHE A 41 6.38 -11.75 8.38
C PHE A 41 6.22 -10.66 9.44
N ASP A 42 5.58 -10.97 10.57
CA ASP A 42 5.36 -10.02 11.64
C ASP A 42 6.70 -9.46 12.16
N ALA A 43 7.73 -10.31 12.32
CA ALA A 43 9.04 -9.88 12.78
C ALA A 43 9.77 -8.96 11.78
N TYR A 44 9.73 -9.24 10.47
CA TYR A 44 10.32 -8.37 9.45
C TYR A 44 9.53 -7.07 9.30
N PHE A 45 8.20 -7.15 9.36
CA PHE A 45 7.34 -5.97 9.30
C PHE A 45 7.60 -5.03 10.48
N GLU A 46 7.69 -5.54 11.71
CA GLU A 46 8.03 -4.74 12.88
C GLU A 46 9.43 -4.12 12.80
N LYS A 47 10.42 -4.85 12.26
CA LYS A 47 11.76 -4.28 11.99
C LYS A 47 11.69 -3.14 10.99
N ALA A 48 10.94 -3.28 9.90
CA ALA A 48 10.75 -2.24 8.89
C ALA A 48 10.11 -0.97 9.47
N LEU A 49 9.15 -1.13 10.39
CA LEU A 49 8.52 -0.01 11.09
C LEU A 49 9.47 0.74 12.03
N SER A 50 10.44 0.03 12.62
CA SER A 50 11.44 0.62 13.53
C SER A 50 12.73 1.09 12.85
N ALA A 51 12.90 0.81 11.56
CA ALA A 51 14.12 1.12 10.82
C ALA A 51 14.28 2.64 10.66
N VAL A 52 15.48 3.14 10.97
CA VAL A 52 15.86 4.55 10.76
C VAL A 52 16.48 4.73 9.37
N ASP A 53 17.22 3.73 8.90
CA ASP A 53 17.83 3.74 7.59
C ASP A 53 16.83 3.26 6.51
N PRO A 54 16.60 4.04 5.43
CA PRO A 54 15.67 3.65 4.38
C PRO A 54 16.06 2.37 3.64
N GLN A 55 17.36 2.08 3.50
CA GLN A 55 17.80 0.84 2.85
C GLN A 55 17.48 -0.38 3.72
N GLU A 56 17.73 -0.29 5.02
CA GLU A 56 17.32 -1.31 5.99
C GLU A 56 15.81 -1.53 5.97
N GLN A 57 15.01 -0.45 5.97
CA GLN A 57 13.56 -0.55 5.85
C GLN A 57 13.15 -1.32 4.60
N PHE A 58 13.75 -0.98 3.45
CA PHE A 58 13.45 -1.61 2.17
C PHE A 58 13.81 -3.10 2.15
N GLU A 59 14.97 -3.49 2.70
CA GLU A 59 15.36 -4.90 2.79
C GLU A 59 14.40 -5.71 3.68
N ASN A 60 13.91 -5.14 4.78
CA ASN A 60 12.91 -5.79 5.60
C ASN A 60 11.56 -5.94 4.86
N TYR A 61 11.11 -4.91 4.14
CA TYR A 61 9.89 -5.01 3.33
C TYR A 61 10.02 -6.00 2.17
N LYS A 62 11.20 -6.13 1.58
CA LYS A 62 11.47 -7.17 0.59
C LYS A 62 11.28 -8.57 1.19
N LYS A 63 11.70 -8.79 2.44
CA LYS A 63 11.44 -10.07 3.14
C LYS A 63 9.96 -10.30 3.40
N CYS A 64 9.21 -9.26 3.74
CA CYS A 64 7.75 -9.34 3.83
C CYS A 64 7.13 -9.78 2.50
N ASP A 65 7.52 -9.17 1.39
CA ASP A 65 7.02 -9.52 0.04
C ASP A 65 7.33 -10.98 -0.34
N GLU A 66 8.58 -11.42 -0.14
CA GLU A 66 9.01 -12.81 -0.38
C GLU A 66 8.12 -13.81 0.39
N ILE A 67 7.78 -13.51 1.65
CA ILE A 67 6.91 -14.36 2.47
C ILE A 67 5.48 -14.37 1.93
N LEU A 68 4.89 -13.21 1.61
CA LEU A 68 3.51 -13.15 1.12
C LEU A 68 3.33 -13.90 -0.21
N ILE A 69 4.29 -13.76 -1.13
CA ILE A 69 4.26 -14.47 -2.42
C ILE A 69 4.47 -15.97 -2.22
N SER A 70 5.45 -16.38 -1.42
CA SER A 70 5.73 -17.81 -1.19
C SER A 70 4.59 -18.54 -0.45
N GLN A 71 3.88 -17.85 0.43
CA GLN A 71 2.70 -18.39 1.14
C GLN A 71 1.40 -18.25 0.34
N ALA A 72 1.44 -17.64 -0.85
CA ALA A 72 0.26 -17.30 -1.63
C ALA A 72 -0.82 -16.57 -0.80
N ALA A 73 -0.39 -15.64 0.07
CA ALA A 73 -1.28 -14.89 0.97
C ALA A 73 -2.30 -14.03 0.20
N PHE A 74 -1.94 -13.65 -1.03
CA PHE A 74 -2.82 -13.03 -2.00
C PHE A 74 -2.36 -13.37 -3.43
N MET A 75 -3.22 -13.10 -4.42
CA MET A 75 -2.89 -13.22 -5.83
C MET A 75 -2.95 -11.82 -6.47
N PRO A 76 -1.81 -11.21 -6.84
CA PRO A 76 -1.82 -9.99 -7.63
C PRO A 76 -2.43 -10.27 -9.01
N ILE A 77 -3.50 -9.54 -9.38
CA ILE A 77 -4.17 -9.71 -10.67
C ILE A 77 -3.93 -8.51 -11.58
N TYR A 78 -4.04 -7.30 -11.03
CA TYR A 78 -3.84 -6.03 -11.74
C TYR A 78 -3.41 -4.94 -10.76
N TYR A 79 -2.73 -3.91 -11.27
CA TYR A 79 -2.53 -2.63 -10.60
C TYR A 79 -3.28 -1.54 -11.37
N ALA A 80 -3.68 -0.48 -10.68
CA ALA A 80 -4.40 0.62 -11.32
C ALA A 80 -3.44 1.48 -12.17
N GLU A 81 -3.83 1.74 -13.42
CA GLU A 81 -3.25 2.80 -14.22
C GLU A 81 -4.28 3.92 -14.41
N TYR A 82 -3.79 5.15 -14.46
CA TYR A 82 -4.63 6.32 -14.51
C TYR A 82 -4.35 7.11 -15.77
N ILE A 83 -5.40 7.36 -16.53
CA ILE A 83 -5.36 8.21 -17.73
C ILE A 83 -6.29 9.38 -17.47
N ARG A 84 -5.77 10.59 -17.64
CA ARG A 84 -6.55 11.82 -17.45
C ARG A 84 -6.79 12.50 -18.80
N LEU A 85 -8.02 12.45 -19.27
CA LEU A 85 -8.43 13.26 -20.41
C LEU A 85 -8.67 14.69 -19.95
N LEU A 86 -7.95 15.64 -20.55
CA LEU A 86 -8.04 17.07 -20.22
C LEU A 86 -8.50 17.87 -21.43
N ASN A 87 -9.32 18.90 -21.17
CA ASN A 87 -9.57 19.92 -22.18
C ASN A 87 -8.26 20.65 -22.50
N LEU A 88 -8.06 21.02 -23.77
CA LEU A 88 -6.86 21.70 -24.26
C LEU A 88 -6.57 23.02 -23.57
N ASN A 89 -7.53 23.62 -22.86
CA ASN A 89 -7.34 24.86 -22.13
C ASN A 89 -6.99 24.66 -20.65
N VAL A 90 -6.99 23.43 -20.12
CA VAL A 90 -6.60 23.18 -18.71
C VAL A 90 -5.08 23.32 -18.55
N ARG A 91 -4.64 24.07 -17.55
CA ARG A 91 -3.23 24.29 -17.21
C ARG A 91 -2.94 23.95 -15.75
N ALA A 92 -1.66 23.70 -15.47
CA ALA A 92 -1.15 23.42 -14.12
C ALA A 92 -1.84 22.26 -13.39
N PHE A 93 -2.24 21.21 -14.12
CA PHE A 93 -2.88 20.01 -13.56
C PHE A 93 -2.05 18.74 -13.77
N PRO A 94 -0.87 18.61 -13.11
CA PRO A 94 0.00 17.46 -13.28
C PRO A 94 -0.62 16.16 -12.75
N GLN A 95 -0.10 15.04 -13.24
CA GLN A 95 -0.37 13.71 -12.72
C GLN A 95 0.77 13.27 -11.77
N ASN A 96 0.47 12.45 -10.76
CA ASN A 96 1.44 11.98 -9.78
C ASN A 96 1.12 10.53 -9.39
N GLY A 97 2.09 9.81 -8.83
CA GLY A 97 1.96 8.37 -8.53
C GLY A 97 0.88 8.00 -7.51
N MET A 98 0.38 8.95 -6.72
CA MET A 98 -0.72 8.74 -5.78
C MET A 98 -2.08 9.22 -6.33
N GLU A 99 -2.10 9.79 -7.53
CA GLU A 99 -3.27 10.41 -8.17
C GLU A 99 -4.04 11.45 -7.34
N TYR A 100 -3.41 12.07 -6.35
CA TYR A 100 -4.05 13.20 -5.68
C TYR A 100 -4.18 14.38 -6.65
N ARG A 101 -5.22 15.19 -6.48
CA ARG A 101 -5.55 16.31 -7.37
C ARG A 101 -5.51 17.62 -6.59
N ASP A 102 -4.44 18.38 -6.78
CA ASP A 102 -4.37 19.75 -6.26
C ASP A 102 -5.03 20.70 -7.26
N LEU A 103 -6.29 21.08 -7.00
CA LEU A 103 -7.03 22.01 -7.84
C LEU A 103 -6.76 23.48 -7.48
N SER A 104 -6.04 23.77 -6.40
CA SER A 104 -5.78 25.15 -5.97
C SER A 104 -4.91 25.95 -6.95
N ARG A 105 -4.19 25.24 -7.82
CA ARG A 105 -3.29 25.79 -8.83
C ARG A 105 -3.80 25.64 -10.26
N VAL A 106 -4.93 24.95 -10.45
CA VAL A 106 -5.46 24.60 -11.77
C VAL A 106 -6.27 25.77 -12.33
N PHE A 107 -6.07 26.08 -13.61
CA PHE A 107 -6.79 27.16 -14.28
C PHE A 107 -7.04 26.86 -15.76
N PHE A 108 -7.95 27.62 -16.37
CA PHE A 108 -8.17 27.60 -17.82
C PHE A 108 -7.35 28.71 -18.50
N SER A 109 -6.61 28.36 -19.55
CA SER A 109 -6.01 29.35 -20.45
C SER A 109 -7.10 30.06 -21.26
N LYS A 110 -6.87 31.33 -21.58
CA LYS A 110 -7.69 32.09 -22.52
C LYS A 110 -7.60 31.54 -23.94
#